data_AF-A0A820Y9C9-F1
#
_entry.id   AF-A0A820Y9C9-F1
#
_cell.length_a   1.000
_cell.length_b   1.000
_cell.length_c   1.000
_cell.angle_alpha   90.00
_cell.angle_beta   90.00
_cell.angle_gamma   90.00
#
_symmetry.space_group_name_H-M   'P 1'
#
loop_
_entity.id
_entity.type
_entity.pdbx_description
1 polymer ?
#
loop_
_entity_poly.entity_id
_entity_poly.type
_entity_poly.pdbx_seq_one_letter_code
_entity_poly.pdbx_strand_id
1 'polypeptide(L)'
;MASNNIKPTSPDSKLLIYTPIELKDSTDAYLESCFAAIQQNRYTMDSNMLLQIAQTNKKHKEHISHALLYGILTDINNKAKYFHDLLLLNGTNLSSIISILETLIIKNWRRLNENVRQQLLWFLRETLTANIDGIDRLYYVFLRQINPHEQCLDLCETILELLLAHPLFLKTYPEMMLLTVYTFLSIFPIYIRRRSQQQRQIDFILTLTRENIHCIGRDAIRLLIQIGHIREIDLFLKHLSLNTSNDYLPKILSLQTEPKYLALPLSFDLEKHLQFLLDNCRLNSQEKYYFDWFQNQYLNFKQHPDAIYLCSHIIRYVCVVCRNQLNTNKITRWIFISWLLTQLHNYQQTLQQTLITASQTAMNAAALISSSSPQLMQINEQIVQCRLAIYFDWFLFDINNLQQITNEFDVQLNSTIVGYHLLIMSYYNAKQMLLFLLYTSENFILSLKTFLQQNIARLFSELFQRIPILNSQQLLQMFTHDREIYQRLLTTFFSLPSSSITKVLMCNTDNVTLI
;
A
#
# COMPACT_ATOMS: atom_id res chain seq x y z
N MET A 1 16.10 -39.63 -20.19
CA MET A 1 14.84 -39.26 -19.49
C MET A 1 14.86 -39.91 -18.13
N ALA A 2 15.40 -39.22 -17.12
CA ALA A 2 15.33 -39.68 -15.74
C ALA A 2 14.00 -39.20 -15.16
N SER A 3 13.11 -40.15 -14.85
CA SER A 3 11.88 -39.91 -14.13
C SER A 3 12.23 -39.41 -12.73
N ASN A 4 12.17 -38.10 -12.54
CA ASN A 4 12.11 -37.50 -11.21
C ASN A 4 10.86 -38.07 -10.54
N ASN A 5 11.05 -39.04 -9.65
CA ASN A 5 10.02 -39.48 -8.71
C ASN A 5 9.68 -38.31 -7.80
N ILE A 6 8.70 -37.51 -8.23
CA ILE A 6 8.06 -36.48 -7.41
C ILE A 6 7.32 -37.25 -6.32
N LYS A 7 7.93 -37.37 -5.15
CA LYS A 7 7.23 -37.90 -3.97
C LYS A 7 6.16 -36.86 -3.58
N PRO A 8 4.88 -37.25 -3.50
CA PRO A 8 3.87 -36.39 -2.90
C PRO A 8 4.27 -36.06 -1.45
N THR A 9 3.88 -34.87 -0.99
CA THR A 9 4.16 -34.35 0.34
C THR A 9 3.75 -35.35 1.42
N SER A 10 4.63 -35.59 2.39
CA SER A 10 4.28 -36.27 3.64
C SER A 10 3.10 -35.53 4.31
N PRO A 11 2.14 -36.24 4.94
CA PRO A 11 1.02 -35.58 5.59
C PRO A 11 1.56 -34.72 6.73
N ASP A 12 1.18 -33.45 6.73
CA ASP A 12 1.27 -32.46 7.81
C ASP A 12 2.65 -31.91 8.16
N SER A 13 3.16 -30.99 7.32
CA SER A 13 4.19 -30.04 7.78
C SER A 13 3.67 -29.22 8.95
N LYS A 14 4.50 -29.08 9.98
CA LYS A 14 4.18 -28.26 11.16
C LYS A 14 4.29 -26.76 10.87
N LEU A 15 5.03 -26.36 9.83
CA LEU A 15 5.20 -24.95 9.47
C LEU A 15 4.13 -24.46 8.49
N LEU A 16 3.93 -25.21 7.40
CA LEU A 16 3.18 -24.77 6.23
C LEU A 16 2.00 -25.70 5.92
N ILE A 17 0.91 -25.09 5.47
CA ILE A 17 -0.24 -25.76 4.89
C ILE A 17 0.04 -25.99 3.41
N TYR A 18 -0.03 -27.26 2.98
CA TYR A 18 0.16 -27.66 1.59
C TYR A 18 -1.13 -28.20 1.00
N THR A 19 -1.35 -27.88 -0.27
CA THR A 19 -2.30 -28.66 -1.09
C THR A 19 -1.64 -29.96 -1.59
N PRO A 20 -2.41 -30.99 -1.99
CA PRO A 20 -1.85 -32.27 -2.44
C PRO A 20 -0.92 -32.19 -3.67
N ILE A 21 -0.97 -31.09 -4.42
CA ILE A 21 -0.23 -30.88 -5.67
C ILE A 21 1.04 -30.04 -5.44
N GLU A 22 1.16 -29.39 -4.29
CA GLU A 22 2.28 -28.50 -4.00
C GLU A 22 3.55 -29.26 -3.64
N LEU A 23 4.68 -28.74 -4.13
CA LEU A 23 6.00 -29.18 -3.69
C LEU A 23 6.32 -28.56 -2.32
N LYS A 24 7.07 -29.32 -1.50
CA LYS A 24 7.56 -28.85 -0.21
C LYS A 24 8.48 -27.64 -0.37
N ASP A 25 8.24 -26.59 0.40
CA ASP A 25 9.07 -25.38 0.40
C ASP A 25 10.49 -25.71 0.89
N SER A 26 11.50 -25.11 0.25
CA SER A 26 12.90 -25.39 0.58
C SER A 26 13.29 -24.93 1.98
N THR A 27 12.69 -23.85 2.47
CA THR A 27 12.91 -23.31 3.83
C THR A 27 12.31 -24.25 4.86
N ASP A 28 11.09 -24.71 4.62
CA ASP A 28 10.40 -25.68 5.47
C ASP A 28 11.19 -27.00 5.58
N ALA A 29 11.53 -27.59 4.42
CA ALA A 29 12.33 -28.81 4.38
C ALA A 29 13.69 -28.67 5.08
N TYR A 30 14.36 -27.51 4.90
CA TYR A 30 15.62 -27.22 5.55
C TYR A 30 15.50 -27.15 7.07
N LEU A 31 14.56 -26.36 7.61
CA LEU A 31 14.39 -26.19 9.05
C LEU A 31 13.97 -27.50 9.74
N GLU A 32 13.09 -28.27 9.11
CA GLU A 32 12.70 -29.58 9.63
C GLU A 32 13.88 -30.56 9.66
N SER A 33 14.72 -30.58 8.60
CA SER A 33 15.93 -31.40 8.58
C SER A 33 16.91 -31.02 9.69
N CYS A 34 17.03 -29.71 9.98
CA CYS A 34 17.88 -29.22 11.05
C CYS A 34 17.41 -29.74 12.41
N PHE A 35 16.09 -29.67 12.66
CA PHE A 35 15.49 -30.11 13.91
C PHE A 35 15.54 -31.63 14.09
N ALA A 36 15.26 -32.40 13.03
CA ALA A 36 15.34 -33.85 13.06
C ALA A 36 16.75 -34.35 13.42
N ALA A 37 17.80 -33.69 12.89
CA ALA A 37 19.18 -34.04 13.20
C ALA A 37 19.52 -33.84 14.70
N ILE A 38 18.96 -32.83 15.35
CA ILE A 38 19.19 -32.61 16.80
C ILE A 38 18.42 -33.64 17.64
N GLN A 39 17.19 -33.96 17.26
CA GLN A 39 16.37 -34.95 17.97
C GLN A 39 16.98 -36.36 17.92
N GLN A 40 17.48 -36.77 16.75
CA GLN A 40 18.11 -38.09 16.56
C GLN A 40 19.41 -38.24 17.36
N ASN A 41 20.20 -37.17 17.46
CA ASN A 41 21.48 -37.20 18.16
C ASN A 41 21.36 -37.23 19.69
N ARG A 42 20.14 -37.24 20.27
CA ARG A 42 19.91 -37.17 21.73
C ARG A 42 20.83 -36.16 22.42
N TYR A 43 21.06 -35.01 21.81
CA TYR A 43 21.69 -33.92 22.54
C TYR A 43 20.71 -33.51 23.64
N THR A 44 20.90 -34.05 24.83
CA THR A 44 20.66 -33.25 26.03
C THR A 44 21.64 -32.11 25.88
N MET A 45 21.21 -31.03 25.23
CA MET A 45 22.03 -29.84 25.01
C MET A 45 22.26 -29.23 26.39
N ASP A 46 23.24 -29.76 27.12
CA ASP A 46 23.71 -29.16 28.35
C ASP A 46 24.28 -27.79 27.98
N SER A 47 24.04 -26.78 28.81
CA SER A 47 24.42 -25.39 28.54
C SER A 47 25.92 -25.28 28.23
N ASN A 48 26.74 -26.12 28.85
CA ASN A 48 28.18 -26.20 28.61
C ASN A 48 28.54 -26.61 27.17
N MET A 49 27.78 -27.55 26.59
CA MET A 49 28.02 -28.03 25.24
C MET A 49 27.64 -26.97 24.20
N LEU A 50 26.54 -26.25 24.41
CA LEU A 50 26.15 -25.14 23.54
C LEU A 50 27.19 -24.02 23.54
N LEU A 51 27.79 -23.72 24.70
CA LEU A 51 28.88 -22.74 24.81
C LEU A 51 30.14 -23.19 24.05
N GLN A 52 30.50 -24.48 24.11
CA GLN A 52 31.63 -25.01 23.34
C GLN A 52 31.38 -24.94 21.83
N ILE A 53 30.16 -25.24 21.39
CA ILE A 53 29.77 -25.14 19.98
C ILE A 53 29.82 -23.69 19.50
N ALA A 54 29.41 -22.75 20.35
CA ALA A 54 29.46 -21.32 20.05
C ALA A 54 30.87 -20.83 19.66
N GLN A 55 31.92 -21.50 20.17
CA GLN A 55 33.32 -21.11 20.01
C GLN A 55 34.06 -21.84 18.87
N THR A 56 33.54 -22.96 18.37
CA THR A 56 34.36 -23.91 17.58
C THR A 56 34.00 -23.98 16.10
N ASN A 57 32.72 -23.90 15.71
CA ASN A 57 32.32 -24.04 14.31
C ASN A 57 31.06 -23.22 13.94
N LYS A 58 31.25 -22.19 13.09
CA LYS A 58 30.18 -21.29 12.65
C LYS A 58 29.03 -21.98 11.91
N LYS A 59 29.32 -22.92 11.00
CA LYS A 59 28.27 -23.63 10.23
C LYS A 59 27.45 -24.56 11.12
N HIS A 60 28.12 -25.23 12.05
CA HIS A 60 27.45 -26.10 13.01
C HIS A 60 26.56 -25.29 13.96
N LYS A 61 27.07 -24.15 14.44
CA LYS A 61 26.31 -23.16 15.22
C LYS A 61 25.05 -22.70 14.47
N GLU A 62 25.16 -22.25 13.22
CA GLU A 62 24.01 -21.79 12.43
C GLU A 62 22.94 -22.89 12.25
N HIS A 63 23.37 -24.13 11.96
CA HIS A 63 22.46 -25.26 11.81
C HIS A 63 21.71 -25.58 13.11
N ILE A 64 22.38 -25.47 14.27
CA ILE A 64 21.73 -25.66 15.57
C ILE A 64 20.79 -24.51 15.88
N SER A 65 21.17 -23.27 15.59
CA SER A 65 20.30 -22.10 15.75
C SER A 65 19.00 -22.26 14.94
N HIS A 66 19.09 -22.70 13.68
CA HIS A 66 17.91 -22.95 12.83
C HIS A 66 17.02 -24.10 13.34
N ALA A 67 17.62 -25.14 13.93
CA ALA A 67 16.87 -26.20 14.58
C ALA A 67 16.12 -25.70 15.82
N LEU A 68 16.79 -24.93 16.70
CA LEU A 68 16.16 -24.32 17.86
C LEU A 68 15.02 -23.38 17.45
N LEU A 69 15.21 -22.61 16.38
CA LEU A 69 14.15 -21.80 15.78
C LEU A 69 12.94 -22.66 15.37
N TYR A 70 13.16 -23.76 14.66
CA TYR A 70 12.06 -24.67 14.30
C TYR A 70 11.33 -25.20 15.54
N GLY A 71 12.07 -25.52 16.61
CA GLY A 71 11.51 -25.89 17.91
C GLY A 71 10.64 -24.77 18.51
N ILE A 72 11.11 -23.52 18.48
CA ILE A 72 10.33 -22.35 18.93
C ILE A 72 9.02 -22.23 18.14
N LEU A 73 9.06 -22.44 16.83
CA LEU A 73 7.90 -22.27 15.96
C LEU A 73 6.88 -23.40 16.06
N THR A 74 7.30 -24.61 16.45
CA THR A 74 6.46 -25.82 16.33
C THR A 74 6.15 -26.51 17.67
N ASP A 75 6.96 -26.31 18.71
CA ASP A 75 6.81 -26.94 20.03
C ASP A 75 6.60 -25.87 21.12
N ILE A 76 5.31 -25.51 21.28
CA ILE A 76 4.85 -24.42 22.15
C ILE A 76 5.25 -24.64 23.62
N ASN A 77 5.32 -25.90 24.06
CA ASN A 77 5.62 -26.24 25.45
C ASN A 77 7.07 -25.94 25.82
N ASN A 78 8.00 -26.09 24.86
CA ASN A 78 9.43 -25.93 25.08
C ASN A 78 10.01 -24.64 24.46
N LYS A 79 9.18 -23.79 23.83
CA LYS A 79 9.63 -22.58 23.12
C LYS A 79 10.53 -21.65 23.95
N ALA A 80 10.24 -21.48 25.24
CA ALA A 80 11.03 -20.62 26.12
C ALA A 80 12.43 -21.20 26.36
N LYS A 81 12.52 -22.52 26.52
CA LYS A 81 13.81 -23.23 26.63
C LYS A 81 14.60 -23.10 25.33
N TYR A 82 14.00 -23.36 24.18
CA TYR A 82 14.69 -23.23 22.90
C TYR A 82 15.16 -21.80 22.64
N PHE A 83 14.38 -20.79 23.04
CA PHE A 83 14.77 -19.39 22.92
C PHE A 83 15.96 -19.05 23.83
N HIS A 84 15.95 -19.53 25.08
CA HIS A 84 17.07 -19.37 26.00
C HIS A 84 18.36 -20.00 25.43
N ASP A 85 18.27 -21.25 24.97
CA ASP A 85 19.40 -21.96 24.37
C ASP A 85 19.93 -21.25 23.10
N LEU A 86 19.01 -20.66 22.32
CA LEU A 86 19.34 -19.89 21.13
C LEU A 86 20.11 -18.60 21.47
N LEU A 87 19.73 -17.90 22.54
CA LEU A 87 20.47 -16.74 23.03
C LEU A 87 21.82 -17.12 23.65
N LEU A 88 21.90 -18.23 24.36
CA LEU A 88 23.16 -18.73 24.92
C LEU A 88 24.16 -19.08 23.81
N LEU A 89 23.68 -19.66 22.71
CA LEU A 89 24.50 -20.02 21.55
C LEU A 89 24.97 -18.80 20.74
N ASN A 90 24.10 -17.81 20.55
CA ASN A 90 24.32 -16.72 19.60
C ASN A 90 24.61 -15.35 20.23
N GLY A 91 24.38 -15.19 21.54
CA GLY A 91 24.34 -13.88 22.18
C GLY A 91 23.24 -13.01 21.58
N THR A 92 23.55 -11.75 21.31
CA THR A 92 22.62 -10.79 20.67
C THR A 92 22.61 -10.90 19.14
N ASN A 93 23.52 -11.66 18.53
CA ASN A 93 23.61 -11.72 17.07
C ASN A 93 22.72 -12.83 16.50
N LEU A 94 21.46 -12.48 16.22
CA LEU A 94 20.48 -13.38 15.60
C LEU A 94 20.35 -13.15 14.09
N SER A 95 21.39 -12.67 13.41
CA SER A 95 21.30 -12.24 12.01
C SER A 95 20.86 -13.36 11.04
N SER A 96 21.33 -14.60 11.20
CA SER A 96 20.92 -15.75 10.38
C SER A 96 19.47 -16.16 10.64
N ILE A 97 19.06 -16.12 11.90
CA ILE A 97 17.68 -16.41 12.34
C ILE A 97 16.71 -15.39 11.75
N ILE A 98 17.05 -14.11 11.82
CA ILE A 98 16.24 -13.05 11.23
C ILE A 98 16.13 -13.27 9.72
N SER A 99 17.23 -13.56 9.03
CA SER A 99 17.22 -13.76 7.57
C SER A 99 16.37 -14.96 7.12
N ILE A 100 16.41 -16.09 7.83
CA ILE A 100 15.58 -17.24 7.49
C ILE A 100 14.10 -16.98 7.79
N LEU A 101 13.80 -16.22 8.85
CA LEU A 101 12.43 -15.80 9.19
C LEU A 101 11.87 -14.82 8.17
N GLU A 102 12.65 -13.84 7.72
CA GLU A 102 12.26 -12.93 6.64
C GLU A 102 11.90 -13.73 5.39
N THR A 103 12.75 -14.67 5.00
CA THR A 103 12.51 -15.54 3.84
C THR A 103 11.23 -16.36 3.99
N LEU A 104 11.01 -16.94 5.18
CA LEU A 104 9.82 -17.72 5.48
C LEU A 104 8.55 -16.88 5.41
N ILE A 105 8.53 -15.72 6.06
CA ILE A 105 7.34 -14.85 6.12
C ILE A 105 7.05 -14.25 4.74
N ILE A 106 8.05 -13.72 4.05
CA ILE A 106 7.88 -13.08 2.73
C ILE A 106 7.26 -14.04 1.72
N LYS A 107 7.72 -15.30 1.69
CA LYS A 107 7.27 -16.29 0.70
C LYS A 107 5.98 -17.00 1.08
N ASN A 108 5.75 -17.20 2.37
CA ASN A 108 4.78 -18.20 2.82
C ASN A 108 3.76 -17.69 3.84
N TRP A 109 3.64 -16.38 4.11
CA TRP A 109 2.77 -15.85 5.17
C TRP A 109 1.34 -16.45 5.15
N ARG A 110 0.70 -16.49 3.98
CA ARG A 110 -0.68 -17.03 3.83
C ARG A 110 -0.77 -18.54 4.03
N ARG A 111 0.34 -19.26 3.90
CA ARG A 111 0.45 -20.72 4.04
C ARG A 111 0.92 -21.13 5.43
N LEU A 112 1.35 -20.19 6.28
CA LEU A 112 1.77 -20.51 7.65
C LEU A 112 0.58 -20.97 8.48
N ASN A 113 0.78 -22.06 9.22
CA ASN A 113 -0.14 -22.48 10.27
C ASN A 113 -0.38 -21.35 11.28
N GLU A 114 -1.60 -21.27 11.81
CA GLU A 114 -1.98 -20.23 12.79
C GLU A 114 -1.06 -20.23 14.01
N ASN A 115 -0.77 -21.42 14.56
CA ASN A 115 0.15 -21.58 15.69
C ASN A 115 1.55 -21.01 15.39
N VAL A 116 2.02 -21.16 14.16
CA VAL A 116 3.34 -20.66 13.73
C VAL A 116 3.31 -19.14 13.63
N ARG A 117 2.25 -18.54 13.09
CA ARG A 117 2.07 -17.08 13.07
C ARG A 117 2.07 -16.51 14.49
N GLN A 118 1.41 -17.17 15.44
CA GLN A 118 1.45 -16.80 16.85
C GLN A 118 2.85 -16.93 17.46
N GLN A 119 3.60 -18.01 17.15
CA GLN A 119 4.98 -18.17 17.65
C GLN A 119 5.95 -17.16 17.03
N LEU A 120 5.74 -16.76 15.78
CA LEU A 120 6.52 -15.70 15.13
C LEU A 120 6.33 -14.35 15.85
N LEU A 121 5.10 -14.01 16.21
CA LEU A 121 4.79 -12.79 16.98
C LEU A 121 5.33 -12.88 18.42
N TRP A 122 5.24 -14.05 19.04
CA TRP A 122 5.87 -14.31 20.33
C TRP A 122 7.39 -14.08 20.25
N PHE A 123 8.05 -14.66 19.25
CA PHE A 123 9.50 -14.50 19.04
C PHE A 123 9.89 -13.03 18.82
N LEU A 124 9.11 -12.26 18.04
CA LEU A 124 9.33 -10.82 17.87
C LEU A 124 9.28 -10.08 19.22
N ARG A 125 8.31 -10.39 20.08
CA ARG A 125 8.19 -9.77 21.40
C ARG A 125 9.36 -10.12 22.33
N GLU A 126 9.76 -11.38 22.38
CA GLU A 126 10.87 -11.81 23.24
C GLU A 126 12.21 -11.23 22.76
N THR A 127 12.43 -11.13 21.45
CA THR A 127 13.63 -10.49 20.88
C THR A 127 13.69 -9.00 21.14
N LEU A 128 12.55 -8.29 21.13
CA LEU A 128 12.48 -6.89 21.56
C LEU A 128 12.78 -6.74 23.05
N THR A 129 12.26 -7.64 23.88
CA THR A 129 12.54 -7.64 25.33
C THR A 129 14.02 -7.88 25.62
N ALA A 130 14.66 -8.76 24.84
CA ALA A 130 16.09 -9.05 24.94
C ALA A 130 17.00 -8.02 24.23
N ASN A 131 16.44 -6.95 23.64
CA ASN A 131 17.17 -5.92 22.89
C ASN A 131 18.11 -6.51 21.82
N ILE A 132 17.60 -7.43 21.00
CA ILE A 132 18.36 -8.06 19.92
C ILE A 132 18.57 -7.06 18.77
N ASP A 133 19.81 -6.98 18.29
CA ASP A 133 20.19 -6.10 17.17
C ASP A 133 19.57 -6.56 15.84
N GLY A 134 19.18 -5.59 15.01
CA GLY A 134 18.69 -5.83 13.65
C GLY A 134 17.27 -6.39 13.57
N ILE A 135 16.50 -6.28 14.66
CA ILE A 135 15.12 -6.76 14.78
C ILE A 135 14.12 -5.90 13.98
N ASP A 136 14.50 -4.67 13.64
CA ASP A 136 13.79 -3.77 12.73
C ASP A 136 13.48 -4.41 11.38
N ARG A 137 14.40 -5.23 10.86
CA ARG A 137 14.21 -6.01 9.62
C ARG A 137 13.04 -7.00 9.72
N LEU A 138 12.98 -7.75 10.82
CA LEU A 138 11.89 -8.69 11.07
C LEU A 138 10.57 -7.93 11.28
N TYR A 139 10.61 -6.83 12.03
CA TYR A 139 9.46 -5.95 12.26
C TYR A 139 8.90 -5.38 10.95
N TYR A 140 9.76 -4.92 10.03
CA TYR A 140 9.37 -4.45 8.70
C TYR A 140 8.60 -5.51 7.92
N VAL A 141 9.06 -6.77 7.96
CA VAL A 141 8.38 -7.87 7.28
C VAL A 141 6.98 -8.12 7.86
N PHE A 142 6.76 -7.96 9.17
CA PHE A 142 5.42 -8.00 9.77
C PHE A 142 4.56 -6.80 9.38
N LEU A 143 5.12 -5.58 9.35
CA LEU A 143 4.39 -4.40 8.87
C LEU A 143 3.86 -4.60 7.46
N ARG A 144 4.64 -5.23 6.56
CA ARG A 144 4.24 -5.58 5.19
C ARG A 144 3.13 -6.63 5.10
N GLN A 145 2.81 -7.33 6.18
CA GLN A 145 1.65 -8.23 6.24
C GLN A 145 0.35 -7.51 6.65
N ILE A 146 0.44 -6.29 7.20
CA ILE A 146 -0.72 -5.47 7.54
C ILE A 146 -1.17 -4.73 6.28
N ASN A 147 -2.20 -5.28 5.64
CA ASN A 147 -2.78 -4.72 4.42
C ASN A 147 -4.22 -4.25 4.68
N PRO A 148 -4.82 -3.41 3.82
CA PRO A 148 -6.23 -2.98 3.91
C PRO A 148 -7.23 -4.13 3.65
N HIS A 149 -7.23 -5.13 4.54
CA HIS A 149 -8.13 -6.27 4.58
C HIS A 149 -8.54 -6.57 6.03
N GLU A 150 -9.77 -7.01 6.24
CA GLU A 150 -10.31 -7.35 7.57
C GLU A 150 -9.48 -8.40 8.32
N GLN A 151 -8.92 -9.38 7.59
CA GLN A 151 -8.08 -10.45 8.15
C GLN A 151 -6.77 -9.95 8.78
N CYS A 152 -6.34 -8.73 8.46
CA CYS A 152 -5.10 -8.14 8.99
C CYS A 152 -5.32 -7.38 10.30
N LEU A 153 -6.57 -7.21 10.77
CA LEU A 153 -6.87 -6.40 11.95
C LEU A 153 -6.28 -6.98 13.24
N ASP A 154 -6.32 -8.30 13.42
CA ASP A 154 -5.74 -8.95 14.62
C ASP A 154 -4.22 -8.79 14.68
N LEU A 155 -3.55 -8.86 13.53
CA LEU A 155 -2.11 -8.58 13.43
C LEU A 155 -1.83 -7.12 13.78
N CYS A 156 -2.64 -6.18 13.28
CA CYS A 156 -2.51 -4.76 13.57
C CYS A 156 -2.65 -4.47 15.08
N GLU A 157 -3.61 -5.10 15.76
CA GLU A 157 -3.78 -5.00 17.21
C GLU A 157 -2.60 -5.60 17.97
N THR A 158 -2.15 -6.78 17.56
CA THR A 158 -1.00 -7.44 18.21
C THR A 158 0.27 -6.58 18.10
N ILE A 159 0.49 -5.96 16.95
CA ILE A 159 1.61 -5.03 16.74
C ILE A 159 1.43 -3.76 17.58
N LEU A 160 0.22 -3.20 17.68
CA LEU A 160 -0.05 -2.05 18.55
C LEU A 160 0.28 -2.36 20.01
N GLU A 161 -0.18 -3.50 20.53
CA GLU A 161 0.09 -3.92 21.90
C GLU A 161 1.58 -4.09 22.18
N LEU A 162 2.29 -4.70 21.23
CA LEU A 162 3.73 -4.87 21.29
C LEU A 162 4.48 -3.52 21.32
N LEU A 163 4.09 -2.55 20.47
CA LEU A 163 4.72 -1.23 20.47
C LEU A 163 4.45 -0.44 21.75
N LEU A 164 3.25 -0.60 22.33
CA LEU A 164 2.90 0.03 23.61
C LEU A 164 3.65 -0.61 24.78
N ALA A 165 3.97 -1.90 24.71
CA ALA A 165 4.82 -2.58 25.69
C ALA A 165 6.31 -2.21 25.54
N HIS A 166 6.76 -1.84 24.34
CA HIS A 166 8.15 -1.51 24.03
C HIS A 166 8.30 -0.11 23.39
N PRO A 167 7.93 0.98 24.08
CA PRO A 167 7.87 2.33 23.50
C PRO A 167 9.24 2.88 23.06
N LEU A 168 10.34 2.35 23.61
CA LEU A 168 11.69 2.75 23.22
C LEU A 168 12.09 2.22 21.84
N PHE A 169 11.47 1.12 21.36
CA PHE A 169 11.83 0.50 20.08
C PHE A 169 11.74 1.49 18.91
N LEU A 170 10.61 2.19 18.79
CA LEU A 170 10.43 3.17 17.71
C LEU A 170 11.37 4.37 17.85
N LYS A 171 11.75 4.75 19.07
CA LYS A 171 12.74 5.81 19.29
C LYS A 171 14.15 5.40 18.84
N THR A 172 14.50 4.13 19.03
CA THR A 172 15.76 3.55 18.54
C THR A 172 15.80 3.41 17.02
N TYR A 173 14.65 3.13 16.40
CA TYR A 173 14.52 2.95 14.95
C TYR A 173 13.53 3.95 14.32
N PRO A 174 13.95 5.20 14.06
CA PRO A 174 13.09 6.24 13.52
C PRO A 174 12.42 5.86 12.19
N GLU A 175 13.13 5.14 11.31
CA GLU A 175 12.53 4.67 10.05
C GLU A 175 11.36 3.72 10.30
N MET A 176 11.48 2.79 11.26
CA MET A 176 10.37 1.91 11.62
C MET A 176 9.18 2.70 12.15
N MET A 177 9.41 3.77 12.91
CA MET A 177 8.34 4.68 13.34
C MET A 177 7.57 5.27 12.15
N LEU A 178 8.27 5.76 11.12
CA LEU A 178 7.65 6.31 9.92
C LEU A 178 6.82 5.26 9.16
N LEU A 179 7.38 4.04 9.01
CA LEU A 179 6.69 2.93 8.35
C LEU A 179 5.45 2.49 9.15
N THR A 180 5.54 2.43 10.49
CA THR A 180 4.40 2.16 11.37
C THR A 180 3.29 3.18 11.17
N VAL A 181 3.61 4.48 11.16
CA VAL A 181 2.61 5.54 10.94
C VAL A 181 1.89 5.33 9.62
N TYR A 182 2.63 5.10 8.54
CA TYR A 182 2.04 4.93 7.21
C TYR A 182 1.16 3.66 7.12
N THR A 183 1.64 2.52 7.63
CA THR A 183 0.89 1.26 7.65
C THR A 183 -0.40 1.40 8.47
N PHE A 184 -0.32 2.02 9.65
CA PHE A 184 -1.47 2.17 10.52
C PHE A 184 -2.52 3.11 9.93
N LEU A 185 -2.11 4.25 9.36
CA LEU A 185 -3.00 5.15 8.62
C LEU A 185 -3.69 4.46 7.44
N SER A 186 -3.01 3.53 6.77
CA SER A 186 -3.52 2.81 5.59
C SER A 186 -4.64 1.82 5.94
N ILE A 187 -4.51 1.07 7.04
CA ILE A 187 -5.54 0.11 7.48
C ILE A 187 -6.67 0.76 8.30
N PHE A 188 -6.43 1.96 8.82
CA PHE A 188 -7.34 2.65 9.75
C PHE A 188 -8.80 2.76 9.27
N PRO A 189 -9.10 3.09 7.99
CA PRO A 189 -10.47 3.16 7.50
C PRO A 189 -11.29 1.87 7.69
N ILE A 190 -10.63 0.72 7.72
CA ILE A 190 -11.26 -0.58 8.01
C ILE A 190 -11.35 -0.78 9.52
N TYR A 191 -10.29 -0.46 10.25
CA TYR A 191 -10.21 -0.63 11.70
C TYR A 191 -11.37 0.05 12.43
N ILE A 192 -11.59 1.34 12.16
CA ILE A 192 -12.63 2.15 12.80
C ILE A 192 -14.06 1.68 12.47
N ARG A 193 -14.23 0.84 11.45
CA ARG A 193 -15.54 0.29 11.11
C ARG A 193 -15.79 -1.05 11.81
N ARG A 194 -14.74 -1.83 12.00
CA ARG A 194 -14.82 -3.23 12.45
C ARG A 194 -14.55 -3.40 13.95
N ARG A 195 -13.87 -2.44 14.59
CA ARG A 195 -13.46 -2.51 16.00
C ARG A 195 -14.19 -1.48 16.85
N SER A 196 -14.58 -1.87 18.06
CA SER A 196 -15.31 -1.01 19.00
C SER A 196 -14.39 -0.12 19.85
N GLN A 197 -13.20 -0.61 20.21
CA GLN A 197 -12.24 0.09 21.07
C GLN A 197 -11.20 0.87 20.25
N GLN A 198 -11.60 2.01 19.69
CA GLN A 198 -10.77 2.75 18.73
C GLN A 198 -9.85 3.78 19.38
N GLN A 199 -10.21 4.30 20.57
CA GLN A 199 -9.53 5.45 21.17
C GLN A 199 -8.04 5.23 21.36
N ARG A 200 -7.65 4.05 21.85
CA ARG A 200 -6.25 3.69 22.07
C ARG A 200 -5.42 3.77 20.78
N GLN A 201 -6.00 3.34 19.66
CA GLN A 201 -5.31 3.38 18.37
C GLN A 201 -5.34 4.78 17.76
N ILE A 202 -6.44 5.53 17.91
CA ILE A 202 -6.52 6.96 17.53
C ILE A 202 -5.41 7.74 18.23
N ASP A 203 -5.29 7.60 19.55
CA ASP A 203 -4.30 8.31 20.36
C ASP A 203 -2.87 7.93 19.96
N PHE A 204 -2.61 6.64 19.76
CA PHE A 204 -1.31 6.15 19.32
C PHE A 204 -0.90 6.71 17.95
N ILE A 205 -1.76 6.57 16.94
CA ILE A 205 -1.48 7.05 15.58
C ILE A 205 -1.33 8.57 15.57
N LEU A 206 -2.19 9.31 16.27
CA LEU A 206 -2.10 10.77 16.33
C LEU A 206 -0.82 11.25 17.00
N THR A 207 -0.39 10.58 18.07
CA THR A 207 0.87 10.92 18.75
C THR A 207 2.04 10.79 17.78
N LEU A 208 2.18 9.63 17.14
CA LEU A 208 3.28 9.40 16.19
C LEU A 208 3.17 10.30 14.95
N THR A 209 1.96 10.54 14.44
CA THR A 209 1.74 11.35 13.23
C THR A 209 2.09 12.82 13.48
N ARG A 210 1.72 13.39 14.63
CA ARG A 210 2.04 14.79 14.96
C ARG A 210 3.53 15.06 14.93
N GLU A 211 4.33 14.11 15.42
CA GLU A 211 5.78 14.24 15.50
C GLU A 211 6.45 14.02 14.14
N ASN A 212 5.88 13.18 13.27
CA ASN A 212 6.65 12.59 12.16
C ASN A 212 6.05 12.75 10.75
N ILE A 213 4.85 13.33 10.61
CA ILE A 213 4.16 13.41 9.31
C ILE A 213 5.01 14.10 8.22
N HIS A 214 5.81 15.09 8.63
CA HIS A 214 6.67 15.85 7.73
C HIS A 214 7.84 15.05 7.15
N CYS A 215 8.18 13.89 7.72
CA CYS A 215 9.20 12.99 7.18
C CYS A 215 8.63 11.99 6.15
N ILE A 216 7.31 11.78 6.14
CA ILE A 216 6.64 10.83 5.23
C ILE A 216 6.23 11.52 3.92
N GLY A 217 5.81 12.79 4.03
CA GLY A 217 5.41 13.62 2.88
C GLY A 217 3.94 13.49 2.51
N ARG A 218 3.63 13.89 1.28
CA ARG A 218 2.26 14.19 0.83
C ARG A 218 1.26 13.04 0.94
N ASP A 219 1.65 11.78 0.71
CA ASP A 219 0.71 10.66 0.76
C ASP A 219 0.21 10.40 2.21
N ALA A 220 0.93 10.84 3.25
CA ALA A 220 0.42 10.80 4.62
C ALA A 220 -0.79 11.73 4.81
N ILE A 221 -0.77 12.91 4.19
CA ILE A 221 -1.91 13.85 4.20
C ILE A 221 -3.12 13.22 3.48
N ARG A 222 -2.90 12.56 2.35
CA ARG A 222 -3.94 11.84 1.62
C ARG A 222 -4.63 10.79 2.52
N LEU A 223 -3.85 10.01 3.27
CA LEU A 223 -4.38 9.00 4.19
C LEU A 223 -5.13 9.62 5.36
N LEU A 224 -4.64 10.71 5.94
CA LEU A 224 -5.34 11.40 7.03
C LEU A 224 -6.69 11.97 6.58
N ILE A 225 -6.76 12.53 5.38
CA ILE A 225 -8.01 13.08 4.84
C ILE A 225 -9.07 11.99 4.68
N GLN A 226 -8.68 10.78 4.29
CA GLN A 226 -9.59 9.63 4.21
C GLN A 226 -10.26 9.31 5.55
N ILE A 227 -9.57 9.56 6.67
CA ILE A 227 -10.11 9.36 8.03
C ILE A 227 -10.47 10.68 8.73
N GLY A 228 -10.59 11.78 7.97
CA GLY A 228 -10.82 13.12 8.48
C GLY A 228 -12.20 13.35 9.10
N HIS A 229 -13.13 12.39 8.99
CA HIS A 229 -14.42 12.45 9.67
C HIS A 229 -14.32 12.14 11.18
N ILE A 230 -13.20 11.59 11.63
CA ILE A 230 -12.93 11.35 13.05
C ILE A 230 -12.56 12.68 13.70
N ARG A 231 -13.24 13.05 14.79
CA ARG A 231 -13.13 14.35 15.44
C ARG A 231 -11.67 14.74 15.76
N GLU A 232 -10.89 13.84 16.32
CA GLU A 232 -9.50 14.08 16.71
C GLU A 232 -8.60 14.30 15.49
N ILE A 233 -8.88 13.61 14.38
CA ILE A 233 -8.17 13.77 13.11
C ILE A 233 -8.58 15.07 12.42
N ASP A 234 -9.87 15.40 12.40
CA ASP A 234 -10.39 16.67 11.87
C ASP A 234 -9.74 17.87 12.57
N LEU A 235 -9.68 17.84 13.90
CA LEU A 235 -9.00 18.87 14.70
C LEU A 235 -7.51 18.97 14.33
N PHE A 236 -6.85 17.84 14.12
CA PHE A 236 -5.45 17.82 13.69
C PHE A 236 -5.26 18.39 12.28
N LEU A 237 -6.10 18.02 11.31
CA LEU A 237 -6.07 18.57 9.94
C LEU A 237 -6.35 20.08 9.92
N LYS A 238 -7.33 20.54 10.71
CA LYS A 238 -7.61 21.98 10.89
C LYS A 238 -6.40 22.69 11.49
N HIS A 239 -5.79 22.13 12.52
CA HIS A 239 -4.56 22.68 13.11
C HIS A 239 -3.42 22.77 12.10
N LEU A 240 -3.21 21.74 11.27
CA LEU A 240 -2.22 21.77 10.18
C LEU A 240 -2.49 22.90 9.19
N SER A 241 -3.77 23.19 8.88
CA SER A 241 -4.16 24.26 7.94
C SER A 241 -4.08 25.67 8.53
N LEU A 242 -4.23 25.82 9.85
CA LEU A 242 -4.27 27.10 10.56
C LEU A 242 -2.93 27.49 11.20
N ASN A 243 -1.97 26.57 11.26
CA ASN A 243 -0.66 26.81 11.85
C ASN A 243 0.03 28.04 11.23
N THR A 244 0.44 28.97 12.10
CA THR A 244 0.96 30.31 11.75
C THR A 244 2.35 30.29 11.11
N SER A 245 3.05 29.16 11.12
CA SER A 245 4.19 28.92 10.25
C SER A 245 3.65 28.58 8.86
N ASN A 246 3.27 29.62 8.11
CA ASN A 246 2.56 29.59 6.81
C ASN A 246 3.07 28.55 5.78
N ASP A 247 4.26 27.98 5.97
CA ASP A 247 4.86 27.00 5.08
C ASP A 247 4.75 25.53 5.53
N TYR A 248 4.27 25.20 6.74
CA TYR A 248 4.39 23.82 7.24
C TYR A 248 3.61 22.80 6.38
N LEU A 249 2.32 23.02 6.18
CA LEU A 249 1.49 22.16 5.34
C LEU A 249 1.92 22.19 3.86
N PRO A 250 2.18 23.36 3.23
CA PRO A 250 2.80 23.41 1.90
C PRO A 250 4.09 22.60 1.78
N LYS A 251 4.99 22.65 2.77
CA LYS A 251 6.24 21.87 2.77
C LYS A 251 5.97 20.36 2.78
N ILE A 252 5.05 19.88 3.62
CA ILE A 252 4.67 18.46 3.64
C ILE A 252 4.10 18.03 2.29
N LEU A 253 3.24 18.85 1.69
CA LEU A 253 2.62 18.55 0.40
C LEU A 253 3.64 18.60 -0.76
N SER A 254 4.67 19.45 -0.65
CA SER A 254 5.77 19.47 -1.62
C SER A 254 6.70 18.25 -1.51
N LEU A 255 6.80 17.64 -0.32
CA LEU A 255 7.62 16.46 -0.11
C LEU A 255 6.95 15.24 -0.74
N GLN A 256 7.57 14.73 -1.80
CA GLN A 256 7.18 13.49 -2.43
C GLN A 256 7.44 12.30 -1.49
N THR A 257 6.43 11.45 -1.36
CA THR A 257 6.54 10.22 -0.56
C THR A 257 7.39 9.17 -1.29
N GLU A 258 8.34 8.58 -0.58
CA GLU A 258 9.23 7.55 -1.14
C GLU A 258 8.46 6.27 -1.53
N PRO A 259 8.89 5.56 -2.60
CA PRO A 259 8.25 4.33 -3.07
C PRO A 259 8.04 3.25 -2.00
N LYS A 260 8.96 3.14 -1.03
CA LYS A 260 8.88 2.14 0.04
C LYS A 260 7.61 2.26 0.87
N TYR A 261 7.12 3.48 1.12
CA TYR A 261 5.87 3.71 1.84
C TYR A 261 4.67 3.27 1.00
N LEU A 262 4.67 3.59 -0.30
CA LEU A 262 3.56 3.22 -1.19
C LEU A 262 3.44 1.71 -1.39
N ALA A 263 4.51 0.97 -1.18
CA ALA A 263 4.52 -0.48 -1.21
C ALA A 263 3.99 -1.12 0.08
N LEU A 264 4.02 -0.41 1.22
CA LEU A 264 3.61 -0.96 2.53
C LEU A 264 2.21 -1.58 2.57
N PRO A 265 1.16 -0.95 2.00
CA PRO A 265 -0.21 -1.47 2.05
C PRO A 265 -0.46 -2.65 1.10
N LEU A 266 0.57 -3.06 0.34
CA LEU A 266 0.50 -4.20 -0.56
C LEU A 266 1.27 -5.37 0.08
N SER A 267 0.69 -6.57 0.09
CA SER A 267 1.42 -7.75 0.52
C SER A 267 2.57 -8.05 -0.46
N PHE A 268 3.62 -8.74 -0.02
CA PHE A 268 4.72 -9.12 -0.91
C PHE A 268 4.23 -9.85 -2.17
N ASP A 269 3.28 -10.77 -2.01
CA ASP A 269 2.66 -11.49 -3.13
C ASP A 269 1.92 -10.55 -4.08
N LEU A 270 1.13 -9.61 -3.55
CA LEU A 270 0.38 -8.66 -4.36
C LEU A 270 1.33 -7.77 -5.17
N GLU A 271 2.36 -7.22 -4.52
CA GLU A 271 3.37 -6.40 -5.19
C GLU A 271 4.04 -7.17 -6.33
N LYS A 272 4.49 -8.40 -6.06
CA LYS A 272 5.14 -9.27 -7.05
C LYS A 272 4.22 -9.59 -8.22
N HIS A 273 2.96 -9.95 -7.96
CA HIS A 273 2.01 -10.28 -9.02
C HIS A 273 1.58 -9.06 -9.84
N LEU A 274 1.49 -7.89 -9.21
CA LEU A 274 1.22 -6.62 -9.88
C LEU A 274 2.38 -6.21 -10.78
N GLN A 275 3.62 -6.31 -10.29
CA GLN A 275 4.82 -6.11 -11.11
C GLN A 275 4.88 -7.10 -12.27
N PHE A 276 4.60 -8.39 -12.02
CA PHE A 276 4.56 -9.39 -13.09
C PHE A 276 3.55 -9.04 -14.17
N LEU A 277 2.33 -8.67 -13.76
CA LEU A 277 1.24 -8.32 -14.67
C LEU A 277 1.64 -7.15 -15.56
N LEU A 278 2.18 -6.08 -14.99
CA LEU A 278 2.60 -4.94 -15.79
C LEU A 278 3.83 -5.31 -16.64
N ASP A 279 4.89 -5.86 -16.06
CA ASP A 279 6.19 -6.02 -16.72
C ASP A 279 6.25 -7.17 -17.73
N ASN A 280 5.37 -8.16 -17.65
CA ASN A 280 5.48 -9.39 -18.44
C ASN A 280 4.23 -9.72 -19.26
N CYS A 281 3.04 -9.31 -18.84
CA CYS A 281 1.82 -9.66 -19.56
C CYS A 281 1.62 -8.76 -20.78
N ARG A 282 1.23 -9.40 -21.88
CA ARG A 282 0.94 -8.71 -23.14
C ARG A 282 -0.49 -8.21 -23.19
N LEU A 283 -0.70 -7.10 -23.89
CA LEU A 283 -2.02 -6.60 -24.21
C LEU A 283 -2.54 -7.35 -25.47
N ASN A 284 -3.23 -8.46 -25.24
CA ASN A 284 -3.83 -9.34 -26.23
C ASN A 284 -4.96 -10.18 -25.61
N SER A 285 -5.49 -11.16 -26.35
CA SER A 285 -6.57 -12.03 -25.85
C SER A 285 -6.30 -12.73 -24.50
N GLN A 286 -5.04 -12.82 -24.05
CA GLN A 286 -4.67 -13.44 -22.78
C GLN A 286 -4.81 -12.50 -21.57
N GLU A 287 -4.87 -11.18 -21.77
CA GLU A 287 -4.95 -10.18 -20.70
C GLU A 287 -6.14 -10.40 -19.76
N LYS A 288 -7.28 -10.85 -20.32
CA LYS A 288 -8.49 -11.16 -19.57
C LYS A 288 -8.25 -12.25 -18.53
N TYR A 289 -7.50 -13.30 -18.85
CA TYR A 289 -7.20 -14.36 -17.89
C TYR A 289 -6.35 -13.85 -16.72
N TYR A 290 -5.38 -12.98 -16.99
CA TYR A 290 -4.55 -12.38 -15.94
C TYR A 290 -5.37 -11.44 -15.05
N PHE A 291 -6.27 -10.64 -15.64
CA PHE A 291 -7.19 -9.77 -14.90
C PHE A 291 -8.19 -10.58 -14.07
N ASP A 292 -8.80 -11.62 -14.62
CA ASP A 292 -9.74 -12.48 -13.89
C ASP A 292 -9.03 -13.19 -12.73
N TRP A 293 -7.81 -13.69 -12.93
CA TRP A 293 -6.99 -14.27 -11.86
C TRP A 293 -6.67 -13.25 -10.77
N PHE A 294 -6.18 -12.06 -11.14
CA PHE A 294 -5.85 -11.00 -10.19
C PHE A 294 -7.08 -10.55 -9.41
N GLN A 295 -8.23 -10.41 -10.07
CA GLN A 295 -9.49 -10.05 -9.44
C GLN A 295 -9.95 -11.10 -8.44
N ASN A 296 -9.95 -12.37 -8.83
CA ASN A 296 -10.36 -13.44 -7.94
C ASN A 296 -9.46 -13.55 -6.70
N GLN A 297 -8.17 -13.27 -6.85
CA GLN A 297 -7.20 -13.39 -5.75
C GLN A 297 -7.18 -12.18 -4.81
N TYR A 298 -7.36 -10.96 -5.31
CA TYR A 298 -7.14 -9.73 -4.53
C TYR A 298 -8.35 -8.79 -4.45
N LEU A 299 -9.25 -8.83 -5.42
CA LEU A 299 -10.32 -7.83 -5.61
C LEU A 299 -11.72 -8.47 -5.70
N ASN A 300 -11.92 -9.61 -5.03
CA ASN A 300 -13.22 -10.25 -4.98
C ASN A 300 -14.16 -9.51 -4.00
N PHE A 301 -14.67 -8.35 -4.44
CA PHE A 301 -15.51 -7.46 -3.62
C PHE A 301 -16.81 -8.11 -3.12
N LYS A 302 -17.28 -9.18 -3.78
CA LYS A 302 -18.47 -9.92 -3.34
C LYS A 302 -18.19 -10.75 -2.10
N GLN A 303 -17.05 -11.42 -2.05
CA GLN A 303 -16.64 -12.24 -0.89
C GLN A 303 -15.96 -11.40 0.20
N HIS A 304 -15.21 -10.39 -0.21
CA HIS A 304 -14.44 -9.52 0.67
C HIS A 304 -14.71 -8.03 0.34
N PRO A 305 -15.83 -7.46 0.84
CA PRO A 305 -16.20 -6.07 0.56
C PRO A 305 -15.12 -5.06 0.91
N ASP A 306 -14.35 -5.27 1.98
CA ASP A 306 -13.27 -4.35 2.40
C ASP A 306 -12.08 -4.33 1.43
N ALA A 307 -12.00 -5.21 0.43
CA ALA A 307 -10.97 -5.14 -0.61
C ALA A 307 -11.06 -3.84 -1.45
N ILE A 308 -12.18 -3.10 -1.38
CA ILE A 308 -12.33 -1.79 -2.03
C ILE A 308 -11.30 -0.75 -1.53
N TYR A 309 -10.85 -0.85 -0.27
CA TYR A 309 -9.87 0.07 0.32
C TYR A 309 -8.49 -0.09 -0.32
N LEU A 310 -8.14 -1.32 -0.70
CA LEU A 310 -6.87 -1.66 -1.35
C LEU A 310 -6.70 -0.95 -2.71
N CYS A 311 -7.80 -0.66 -3.41
CA CYS A 311 -7.75 -0.11 -4.78
C CYS A 311 -7.00 1.22 -4.85
N SER A 312 -7.23 2.14 -3.90
CA SER A 312 -6.55 3.44 -3.88
C SER A 312 -5.04 3.29 -3.69
N HIS A 313 -4.60 2.32 -2.87
CA HIS A 313 -3.20 2.01 -2.64
C HIS A 313 -2.54 1.35 -3.86
N ILE A 314 -3.22 0.40 -4.50
CA ILE A 314 -2.77 -0.20 -5.77
C ILE A 314 -2.57 0.91 -6.82
N ILE A 315 -3.54 1.83 -6.95
CA ILE A 315 -3.44 2.95 -7.89
C ILE A 315 -2.22 3.82 -7.59
N ARG A 316 -2.02 4.23 -6.33
CA ARG A 316 -0.82 5.01 -5.95
C ARG A 316 0.46 4.29 -6.32
N TYR A 317 0.55 3.00 -5.99
CA TYR A 317 1.70 2.18 -6.32
C TYR A 317 1.95 2.12 -7.84
N VAL A 318 0.91 1.89 -8.65
CA VAL A 318 1.01 1.86 -10.12
C VAL A 318 1.37 3.23 -10.71
N CYS A 319 0.80 4.31 -10.19
CA CYS A 319 1.09 5.67 -10.66
C CYS A 319 2.53 6.08 -10.39
N VAL A 320 3.08 5.69 -9.23
CA VAL A 320 4.31 6.25 -8.68
C VAL A 320 5.51 5.30 -8.78
N VAL A 321 5.32 4.02 -8.47
CA VAL A 321 6.40 3.04 -8.30
C VAL A 321 6.66 2.24 -9.58
N CYS A 322 5.59 1.88 -10.30
CA CYS A 322 5.72 1.12 -11.54
C CYS A 322 6.31 1.99 -12.66
N ARG A 323 7.34 1.47 -13.33
CA ARG A 323 8.03 2.16 -14.43
C ARG A 323 7.13 2.32 -15.65
N ASN A 324 7.39 3.35 -16.44
CA ASN A 324 6.83 3.46 -17.78
C ASN A 324 7.38 2.34 -18.67
N GLN A 325 6.49 1.74 -19.43
CA GLN A 325 6.87 0.75 -20.42
C GLN A 325 6.82 1.41 -21.78
N LEU A 326 8.00 1.55 -22.39
CA LEU A 326 8.16 2.02 -23.77
C LEU A 326 7.59 1.01 -24.78
N ASN A 327 7.35 -0.24 -24.36
CA ASN A 327 6.85 -1.31 -25.23
C ASN A 327 5.32 -1.28 -25.37
N THR A 328 4.84 -1.04 -26.57
CA THR A 328 3.40 -0.94 -26.92
C THR A 328 2.59 -2.22 -26.71
N ASN A 329 3.25 -3.38 -26.63
CA ASN A 329 2.58 -4.69 -26.60
C ASN A 329 2.32 -5.24 -25.19
N LYS A 330 2.61 -4.48 -24.14
CA LYS A 330 2.41 -4.89 -22.74
C LYS A 330 1.20 -4.19 -22.12
N ILE A 331 0.68 -4.76 -21.03
CA ILE A 331 -0.38 -4.12 -20.26
C ILE A 331 0.17 -2.81 -19.67
N THR A 332 -0.37 -1.68 -20.12
CA THR A 332 0.06 -0.37 -19.65
C THR A 332 -0.59 0.00 -18.32
N ARG A 333 0.04 0.92 -17.59
CA ARG A 333 -0.41 1.40 -16.27
C ARG A 333 -1.83 1.97 -16.30
N TRP A 334 -2.15 2.76 -17.34
CA TRP A 334 -3.48 3.35 -17.50
C TRP A 334 -4.54 2.33 -17.91
N ILE A 335 -4.21 1.30 -18.70
CA ILE A 335 -5.15 0.21 -19.03
C ILE A 335 -5.51 -0.56 -17.76
N PHE A 336 -4.50 -0.92 -16.95
CA PHE A 336 -4.73 -1.59 -15.67
C PHE A 336 -5.60 -0.75 -14.71
N ILE A 337 -5.30 0.55 -14.56
CA ILE A 337 -6.11 1.44 -13.70
C ILE A 337 -7.53 1.60 -14.25
N SER A 338 -7.70 1.73 -15.57
CA SER A 338 -9.02 1.80 -16.21
C SER A 338 -9.84 0.53 -15.95
N TRP A 339 -9.20 -0.64 -16.04
CA TRP A 339 -9.81 -1.92 -15.67
C TRP A 339 -10.20 -1.97 -14.20
N LEU A 340 -9.31 -1.56 -13.28
CA LEU A 340 -9.56 -1.54 -11.84
C LEU A 340 -10.76 -0.65 -11.49
N LEU A 341 -10.82 0.56 -12.06
CA LEU A 341 -11.96 1.46 -11.90
C LEU A 341 -13.24 0.81 -12.44
N THR A 342 -13.19 0.14 -13.59
CA THR A 342 -14.34 -0.57 -14.16
C THR A 342 -14.87 -1.64 -13.20
N GLN A 343 -14.00 -2.39 -12.51
CA GLN A 343 -14.42 -3.37 -11.51
C GLN A 343 -15.16 -2.73 -10.31
N LEU A 344 -14.69 -1.57 -9.83
CA LEU A 344 -15.36 -0.82 -8.76
C LEU A 344 -16.75 -0.34 -9.20
N HIS A 345 -16.88 0.21 -10.42
CA HIS A 345 -18.17 0.64 -10.95
C HIS A 345 -19.12 -0.53 -11.17
N ASN A 346 -18.64 -1.68 -11.66
CA ASN A 346 -19.46 -2.89 -11.81
C ASN A 346 -19.99 -3.38 -10.45
N TYR A 347 -19.15 -3.33 -9.41
CA TYR A 347 -19.56 -3.67 -8.05
C TYR A 347 -20.60 -2.68 -7.50
N GLN A 348 -20.37 -1.38 -7.68
CA GLN A 348 -21.33 -0.32 -7.33
C GLN A 348 -22.69 -0.53 -8.01
N GLN A 349 -22.71 -0.82 -9.31
CA GLN A 349 -23.93 -1.10 -10.06
C GLN A 349 -24.65 -2.36 -9.56
N THR A 350 -23.90 -3.42 -9.24
CA THR A 350 -24.47 -4.65 -8.66
C THR A 350 -25.18 -4.36 -7.33
N LEU A 351 -24.56 -3.55 -6.47
CA LEU A 351 -25.17 -3.12 -5.20
C LEU A 351 -26.44 -2.29 -5.44
N GLN A 352 -26.40 -1.34 -6.38
CA GLN A 352 -27.57 -0.52 -6.74
C GLN A 352 -28.72 -1.36 -7.27
N GLN A 353 -28.46 -2.30 -8.18
CA GLN A 353 -29.48 -3.20 -8.73
C GLN A 353 -30.11 -4.08 -7.64
N THR A 354 -29.29 -4.62 -6.73
CA THR A 354 -29.76 -5.43 -5.60
C THR A 354 -30.73 -4.63 -4.73
N LEU A 355 -30.45 -3.35 -4.47
CA LEU A 355 -31.33 -2.46 -3.71
C LEU A 355 -32.65 -2.19 -4.45
N ILE A 356 -32.59 -1.97 -5.76
CA ILE A 356 -33.79 -1.75 -6.60
C ILE A 356 -34.68 -3.00 -6.59
N THR A 357 -34.12 -4.20 -6.80
CA THR A 357 -34.89 -5.45 -6.79
C THR A 357 -35.48 -5.75 -5.40
N ALA A 358 -34.74 -5.48 -4.32
CA ALA A 358 -35.27 -5.58 -2.96
C ALA A 358 -36.43 -4.59 -2.72
N SER A 359 -36.34 -3.37 -3.27
CA SER A 359 -37.41 -2.38 -3.14
C SER A 359 -38.68 -2.74 -3.91
N GLN A 360 -38.56 -3.39 -5.08
CA GLN A 360 -39.70 -3.82 -5.89
C GLN A 360 -40.46 -5.00 -5.27
N THR A 361 -39.81 -5.78 -4.40
CA THR A 361 -40.40 -6.94 -3.72
C THR A 361 -41.02 -6.58 -2.36
N ALA A 362 -40.60 -5.47 -1.74
CA ALA A 362 -41.16 -4.97 -0.48
C ALA A 362 -42.32 -3.98 -0.74
N MET A 363 -43.58 -4.39 -0.49
CA MET A 363 -44.77 -3.57 -0.71
C MET A 363 -44.88 -2.26 0.11
N ASN A 364 -43.95 -1.98 1.03
CA ASN A 364 -44.04 -0.81 1.91
C ASN A 364 -42.94 0.22 1.62
N ALA A 365 -43.35 1.33 0.99
CA ALA A 365 -42.52 2.48 0.64
C ALA A 365 -41.87 3.21 1.83
N ALA A 366 -42.21 2.88 3.08
CA ALA A 366 -41.67 3.54 4.27
C ALA A 366 -40.18 3.23 4.53
N ALA A 367 -39.64 2.12 3.98
CA ALA A 367 -38.21 1.79 4.06
C ALA A 367 -37.35 2.48 2.98
N LEU A 368 -37.96 3.18 2.02
CA LEU A 368 -37.25 3.90 0.93
C LEU A 368 -36.66 5.25 1.37
N ILE A 369 -37.15 5.86 2.46
CA ILE A 369 -36.89 7.28 2.78
C ILE A 369 -35.65 7.46 3.69
N SER A 370 -35.12 6.40 4.30
CA SER A 370 -33.89 6.47 5.11
C SER A 370 -32.68 5.86 4.38
N SER A 371 -32.00 6.71 3.61
CA SER A 371 -30.55 6.69 3.33
C SER A 371 -29.96 5.46 2.61
N SER A 372 -29.22 5.73 1.53
CA SER A 372 -28.26 4.84 0.85
C SER A 372 -27.67 3.72 1.72
N SER A 373 -27.70 2.48 1.22
CA SER A 373 -27.01 1.35 1.86
C SER A 373 -25.60 1.75 2.29
N PRO A 374 -25.16 1.41 3.52
CA PRO A 374 -23.83 1.76 4.02
C PRO A 374 -22.72 1.24 3.09
N GLN A 375 -22.93 0.09 2.45
CA GLN A 375 -22.00 -0.46 1.46
C GLN A 375 -21.94 0.39 0.18
N LEU A 376 -23.08 0.96 -0.26
CA LEU A 376 -23.13 1.85 -1.42
C LEU A 376 -22.41 3.18 -1.15
N MET A 377 -22.56 3.74 0.06
CA MET A 377 -21.79 4.92 0.47
C MET A 377 -20.30 4.63 0.49
N GLN A 378 -19.89 3.48 1.02
CA GLN A 378 -18.47 3.07 1.08
C GLN A 378 -17.84 2.93 -0.29
N ILE A 379 -18.50 2.24 -1.24
CA ILE A 379 -17.95 2.11 -2.60
C ILE A 379 -17.86 3.47 -3.29
N ASN A 380 -18.83 4.37 -3.09
CA ASN A 380 -18.78 5.72 -3.64
C ASN A 380 -17.59 6.49 -3.08
N GLU A 381 -17.39 6.44 -1.76
CA GLU A 381 -16.23 7.05 -1.10
C GLU A 381 -14.91 6.48 -1.64
N GLN A 382 -14.81 5.16 -1.81
CA GLN A 382 -13.60 4.54 -2.36
C GLN A 382 -13.37 4.88 -3.83
N ILE A 383 -14.40 5.07 -4.65
CA ILE A 383 -14.25 5.59 -6.01
C ILE A 383 -13.65 7.00 -5.97
N VAL A 384 -14.07 7.86 -5.03
CA VAL A 384 -13.47 9.19 -4.83
C VAL A 384 -12.02 9.07 -4.37
N GLN A 385 -11.71 8.16 -3.43
CA GLN A 385 -10.33 7.91 -2.99
C GLN A 385 -9.43 7.40 -4.12
N CYS A 386 -9.94 6.55 -5.01
CA CYS A 386 -9.23 6.10 -6.20
C CYS A 386 -8.94 7.26 -7.16
N ARG A 387 -9.91 8.16 -7.40
CA ARG A 387 -9.69 9.37 -8.21
C ARG A 387 -8.66 10.29 -7.56
N LEU A 388 -8.76 10.50 -6.25
CA LEU A 388 -7.75 11.24 -5.50
C LEU A 388 -6.38 10.61 -5.67
N ALA A 389 -6.26 9.28 -5.56
CA ALA A 389 -4.99 8.58 -5.76
C ALA A 389 -4.37 8.76 -7.16
N ILE A 390 -5.20 8.83 -8.21
CA ILE A 390 -4.74 9.08 -9.59
C ILE A 390 -4.21 10.51 -9.72
N TYR A 391 -5.00 11.48 -9.27
CA TYR A 391 -4.76 12.91 -9.55
C TYR A 391 -4.09 13.66 -8.41
N PHE A 392 -3.65 12.97 -7.35
CA PHE A 392 -3.11 13.61 -6.15
C PHE A 392 -1.93 14.51 -6.47
N ASP A 393 -1.02 14.03 -7.30
CA ASP A 393 0.17 14.75 -7.72
C ASP A 393 -0.15 15.91 -8.68
N TRP A 394 -1.31 15.90 -9.36
CA TRP A 394 -1.72 17.00 -10.26
C TRP A 394 -2.01 18.28 -9.48
N PHE A 395 -2.59 18.15 -8.29
CA PHE A 395 -2.84 19.28 -7.40
C PHE A 395 -1.54 19.93 -6.90
N LEU A 396 -0.44 19.17 -6.88
CA LEU A 396 0.84 19.52 -6.26
C LEU A 396 1.97 19.63 -7.30
N PHE A 397 1.58 19.79 -8.57
CA PHE A 397 2.48 19.80 -9.70
C PHE A 397 3.42 21.02 -9.68
N ASP A 398 4.73 20.76 -9.71
CA ASP A 398 5.76 21.80 -9.75
C ASP A 398 6.46 21.85 -11.12
N ILE A 399 6.14 22.89 -11.90
CA ILE A 399 6.73 23.12 -13.23
C ILE A 399 8.25 23.30 -13.18
N ASN A 400 8.80 23.83 -12.09
CA ASN A 400 10.23 24.13 -12.03
C ASN A 400 11.07 22.84 -11.94
N ASN A 401 10.52 21.77 -11.34
CA ASN A 401 11.17 20.46 -11.31
C ASN A 401 11.21 19.81 -12.70
N LEU A 402 10.22 20.06 -13.57
CA LEU A 402 10.20 19.50 -14.93
C LEU A 402 11.35 19.98 -15.83
N GLN A 403 11.90 21.16 -15.58
CA GLN A 403 13.01 21.72 -16.38
C GLN A 403 14.38 21.16 -15.95
N GLN A 404 14.48 20.59 -14.75
CA GLN A 404 15.75 20.10 -14.20
C GLN A 404 16.00 18.61 -14.44
N ILE A 405 15.04 17.86 -15.02
CA ILE A 405 15.01 16.40 -14.86
C ILE A 405 14.99 15.68 -16.21
N THR A 406 16.11 15.04 -16.52
CA THR A 406 16.29 14.08 -17.62
C THR A 406 15.95 12.63 -17.23
N ASN A 407 15.42 12.39 -16.02
CA ASN A 407 15.21 11.06 -15.48
C ASN A 407 13.75 10.58 -15.59
N GLU A 408 13.55 9.39 -16.17
CA GLU A 408 12.28 8.63 -16.27
C GLU A 408 11.61 8.28 -14.91
N PHE A 409 12.21 8.71 -13.80
CA PHE A 409 11.81 8.40 -12.42
C PHE A 409 11.06 9.54 -11.71
N ASP A 410 10.72 10.63 -12.40
CA ASP A 410 9.88 11.66 -11.79
C ASP A 410 8.45 11.15 -11.59
N VAL A 411 8.06 11.05 -10.32
CA VAL A 411 6.77 10.58 -9.87
C VAL A 411 5.64 11.50 -10.30
N GLN A 412 5.88 12.81 -10.35
CA GLN A 412 4.89 13.77 -10.83
C GLN A 412 4.60 13.50 -12.30
N LEU A 413 5.64 13.40 -13.14
CA LEU A 413 5.51 13.05 -14.55
C LEU A 413 4.82 11.68 -14.74
N ASN A 414 5.18 10.67 -13.94
CA ASN A 414 4.61 9.33 -14.04
C ASN A 414 3.12 9.30 -13.71
N SER A 415 2.67 10.01 -12.68
CA SER A 415 1.24 10.14 -12.36
C SER A 415 0.48 10.96 -13.41
N THR A 416 1.11 12.00 -13.97
CA THR A 416 0.56 12.86 -15.01
C THR A 416 0.30 12.09 -16.30
N ILE A 417 1.24 11.27 -16.76
CA ILE A 417 1.09 10.45 -17.95
C ILE A 417 -0.12 9.50 -17.81
N VAL A 418 -0.25 8.84 -16.65
CA VAL A 418 -1.39 7.95 -16.39
C VAL A 418 -2.71 8.72 -16.43
N GLY A 419 -2.79 9.84 -15.70
CA GLY A 419 -4.00 10.67 -15.67
C GLY A 419 -4.38 11.19 -17.06
N TYR A 420 -3.39 11.56 -17.88
CA TYR A 420 -3.59 12.01 -19.26
C TYR A 420 -4.12 10.88 -20.14
N HIS A 421 -3.52 9.68 -20.10
CA HIS A 421 -4.05 8.56 -20.89
C HIS A 421 -5.46 8.15 -20.45
N LEU A 422 -5.78 8.21 -19.16
CA LEU A 422 -7.14 7.95 -18.68
C LEU A 422 -8.16 8.98 -19.22
N LEU A 423 -7.73 10.22 -19.38
CA LEU A 423 -8.53 11.30 -19.97
C LEU A 423 -8.81 11.04 -21.46
N ILE A 424 -7.83 10.52 -22.22
CA ILE A 424 -8.03 10.25 -23.66
C ILE A 424 -8.79 8.93 -23.92
N MET A 425 -8.86 8.02 -22.95
CA MET A 425 -9.48 6.69 -23.14
C MET A 425 -10.99 6.73 -23.38
N SER A 426 -11.72 7.61 -22.68
CA SER A 426 -13.16 7.77 -22.92
C SER A 426 -13.67 9.13 -22.48
N TYR A 427 -14.68 9.63 -23.20
CA TYR A 427 -15.38 10.87 -22.85
C TYR A 427 -15.97 10.82 -21.43
N TYR A 428 -16.53 9.67 -21.03
CA TYR A 428 -17.09 9.50 -19.69
C TYR A 428 -16.03 9.70 -18.61
N ASN A 429 -14.84 9.11 -18.77
CA ASN A 429 -13.73 9.26 -17.83
C ASN A 429 -13.23 10.72 -17.78
N ALA A 430 -13.07 11.37 -18.93
CA ALA A 430 -12.68 12.77 -19.00
C ALA A 430 -13.67 13.69 -18.27
N LYS A 431 -14.97 13.49 -18.48
CA LYS A 431 -16.03 14.24 -17.80
C LYS A 431 -15.97 14.04 -16.28
N GLN A 432 -15.88 12.79 -15.82
CA GLN A 432 -15.81 12.46 -14.40
C GLN A 432 -14.55 13.00 -13.72
N MET A 433 -13.41 12.98 -14.41
CA MET A 433 -12.18 13.58 -13.95
C MET A 433 -12.31 15.09 -13.79
N LEU A 434 -12.79 15.82 -14.81
CA LEU A 434 -12.88 17.28 -14.75
C LEU A 434 -13.79 17.74 -13.63
N LEU A 435 -14.92 17.06 -13.43
CA LEU A 435 -15.79 17.29 -12.27
C LEU A 435 -15.04 17.05 -10.97
N PHE A 436 -14.34 15.91 -10.85
CA PHE A 436 -13.57 15.58 -9.67
C PHE A 436 -12.49 16.63 -9.36
N LEU A 437 -11.71 17.06 -10.36
CA LEU A 437 -10.67 18.08 -10.20
C LEU A 437 -11.27 19.41 -9.77
N LEU A 438 -12.36 19.85 -10.39
CA LEU A 438 -13.05 21.09 -10.05
C LEU A 438 -13.51 21.08 -8.59
N TYR A 439 -14.33 20.09 -8.21
CA TYR A 439 -14.86 19.99 -6.85
C TYR A 439 -13.77 19.79 -5.80
N THR A 440 -12.76 18.97 -6.09
CA THR A 440 -11.67 18.72 -5.14
C THR A 440 -10.80 19.96 -4.98
N SER A 441 -10.47 20.68 -6.06
CA SER A 441 -9.67 21.92 -5.96
C SER A 441 -10.34 23.00 -5.10
N GLU A 442 -11.67 23.01 -5.05
CA GLU A 442 -12.43 23.97 -4.24
C GLU A 442 -12.54 23.57 -2.77
N ASN A 443 -12.53 22.26 -2.48
CA ASN A 443 -12.93 21.72 -1.17
C ASN A 443 -11.84 20.91 -0.45
N PHE A 444 -10.73 20.57 -1.11
CA PHE A 444 -9.70 19.69 -0.54
C PHE A 444 -9.06 20.30 0.71
N ILE A 445 -8.43 21.46 0.57
CA ILE A 445 -7.91 22.27 1.66
C ILE A 445 -8.23 23.72 1.31
N LEU A 446 -9.21 24.32 1.99
CA LEU A 446 -9.78 25.63 1.63
C LEU A 446 -8.72 26.73 1.53
N SER A 447 -7.73 26.73 2.43
CA SER A 447 -6.61 27.69 2.43
C SER A 447 -5.67 27.55 1.22
N LEU A 448 -5.68 26.39 0.55
CA LEU A 448 -4.86 26.11 -0.62
C LEU A 448 -5.65 26.16 -1.93
N LYS A 449 -6.94 26.49 -1.91
CA LYS A 449 -7.82 26.47 -3.09
C LYS A 449 -7.18 27.12 -4.33
N THR A 450 -6.68 28.35 -4.18
CA THR A 450 -6.07 29.10 -5.29
C THR A 450 -4.79 28.43 -5.81
N PHE A 451 -3.95 27.93 -4.92
CA PHE A 451 -2.74 27.19 -5.26
C PHE A 451 -3.05 25.91 -6.06
N LEU A 452 -4.01 25.11 -5.58
CA LEU A 452 -4.42 23.86 -6.23
C LEU A 452 -4.98 24.12 -7.65
N GLN A 453 -5.83 25.15 -7.78
CA GLN A 453 -6.42 25.53 -9.07
C GLN A 453 -5.36 26.03 -10.06
N GLN A 454 -4.40 26.84 -9.60
CA GLN A 454 -3.29 27.32 -10.42
C GLN A 454 -2.39 26.18 -10.91
N ASN A 455 -2.08 25.20 -10.07
CA ASN A 455 -1.26 24.05 -10.48
C ASN A 455 -1.95 23.19 -11.54
N ILE A 456 -3.26 22.94 -11.38
CA ILE A 456 -4.04 22.21 -12.40
C ILE A 456 -4.08 22.99 -13.73
N ALA A 457 -4.33 24.30 -13.68
CA ALA A 457 -4.37 25.14 -14.89
C ALA A 457 -3.01 25.14 -15.62
N ARG A 458 -1.92 25.28 -14.87
CA ARG A 458 -0.54 25.18 -15.34
C ARG A 458 -0.25 23.83 -15.99
N LEU A 459 -0.65 22.75 -15.32
CA LEU A 459 -0.48 21.39 -15.83
C LEU A 459 -1.23 21.19 -17.16
N PHE A 460 -2.48 21.62 -17.26
CA PHE A 460 -3.22 21.54 -18.52
C PHE A 460 -2.54 22.35 -19.65
N SER A 461 -2.04 23.55 -19.35
CA SER A 461 -1.30 24.35 -20.32
C SER A 461 -0.06 23.61 -20.85
N GLU A 462 0.73 23.01 -19.97
CA GLU A 462 1.91 22.22 -20.37
C GLU A 462 1.52 20.96 -21.17
N LEU A 463 0.50 20.23 -20.72
CA LEU A 463 0.02 19.03 -21.42
C LEU A 463 -0.44 19.34 -22.84
N PHE A 464 -1.21 20.41 -23.04
CA PHE A 464 -1.68 20.80 -24.37
C PHE A 464 -0.55 21.27 -25.29
N GLN A 465 0.50 21.88 -24.74
CA GLN A 465 1.67 22.29 -25.51
C GLN A 465 2.53 21.09 -25.93
N ARG A 466 2.75 20.12 -25.03
CA ARG A 466 3.64 18.98 -25.27
C ARG A 466 2.96 17.83 -26.02
N ILE A 467 1.67 17.60 -25.79
CA ILE A 467 0.92 16.47 -26.34
C ILE A 467 -0.41 16.97 -26.93
N PRO A 468 -0.42 17.49 -28.17
CA PRO A 468 -1.58 18.16 -28.76
C PRO A 468 -2.66 17.17 -29.29
N ILE A 469 -2.90 16.05 -28.58
CA ILE A 469 -3.98 15.11 -28.94
C ILE A 469 -5.34 15.64 -28.47
N LEU A 470 -5.37 16.28 -27.29
CA LEU A 470 -6.55 16.96 -26.76
C LEU A 470 -6.26 18.43 -26.50
N ASN A 471 -7.24 19.29 -26.77
CA ASN A 471 -7.18 20.71 -26.44
C ASN A 471 -8.30 21.11 -25.44
N SER A 472 -8.16 22.32 -24.87
CA SER A 472 -9.13 22.86 -23.91
C SER A 472 -10.55 22.94 -24.49
N GLN A 473 -10.69 23.24 -25.78
CA GLN A 473 -12.00 23.32 -26.43
C GLN A 473 -12.70 21.96 -26.49
N GLN A 474 -12.00 20.88 -26.84
CA GLN A 474 -12.56 19.52 -26.88
C GLN A 474 -12.98 19.04 -25.50
N LEU A 475 -12.23 19.37 -24.46
CA LEU A 475 -12.61 19.08 -23.07
C LEU A 475 -13.81 19.92 -22.60
N LEU A 476 -13.86 21.20 -22.96
CA LEU A 476 -14.96 22.08 -22.60
C LEU A 476 -16.25 21.77 -23.37
N GLN A 477 -16.14 21.29 -24.61
CA GLN A 477 -17.27 20.83 -25.42
C GLN A 477 -18.08 19.74 -24.70
N MET A 478 -17.46 19.02 -23.76
CA MET A 478 -18.12 17.97 -22.99
C MET A 478 -19.21 18.48 -22.02
N PHE A 479 -19.23 19.79 -21.77
CA PHE A 479 -20.10 20.46 -20.79
C PHE A 479 -20.96 21.56 -21.43
N THR A 480 -21.10 21.61 -22.75
CA THR A 480 -21.89 22.64 -23.45
C THR A 480 -23.37 22.68 -23.01
N HIS A 481 -23.91 21.54 -22.58
CA HIS A 481 -25.27 21.44 -22.03
C HIS A 481 -25.37 21.80 -20.54
N ASP A 482 -24.26 21.92 -19.83
CA ASP A 482 -24.17 22.28 -18.42
C ASP A 482 -23.41 23.62 -18.27
N ARG A 483 -24.13 24.71 -18.54
CA ARG A 483 -23.53 26.06 -18.65
C ARG A 483 -22.78 26.48 -17.39
N GLU A 484 -23.26 26.09 -16.22
CA GLU A 484 -22.61 26.44 -14.95
C GLU A 484 -21.25 25.77 -14.82
N ILE A 485 -21.21 24.44 -15.01
CA ILE A 485 -19.96 23.68 -14.92
C ILE A 485 -18.99 24.09 -16.02
N TYR A 486 -19.49 24.34 -17.24
CA TYR A 486 -18.69 24.87 -18.33
C TYR A 486 -17.97 26.17 -17.95
N GLN A 487 -18.72 27.15 -17.42
CA GLN A 487 -18.15 28.45 -17.03
C GLN A 487 -17.17 28.31 -15.87
N ARG A 488 -17.47 27.45 -14.90
CA ARG A 488 -16.57 27.17 -13.77
C ARG A 488 -15.27 26.52 -14.24
N LEU A 489 -15.33 25.52 -15.12
CA LEU A 489 -14.13 24.90 -15.69
C LEU A 489 -13.31 25.90 -16.51
N LEU A 490 -13.97 26.70 -17.35
CA LEU A 490 -13.32 27.74 -18.15
C LEU A 490 -12.56 28.72 -17.25
N THR A 491 -13.24 29.30 -16.27
CA THR A 491 -12.66 30.32 -15.36
C THR A 491 -11.61 29.76 -14.41
N THR A 492 -11.74 28.49 -14.01
CA THR A 492 -10.85 27.89 -13.01
C THR A 492 -9.59 27.31 -13.62
N PHE A 493 -9.69 26.61 -14.76
CA PHE A 493 -8.56 25.84 -15.31
C PHE A 493 -8.09 26.30 -16.68
N PHE A 494 -8.94 26.97 -17.49
CA PHE A 494 -8.64 27.21 -18.91
C PHE A 494 -8.55 28.68 -19.31
N SER A 495 -8.89 29.63 -18.43
CA SER A 495 -8.60 31.05 -18.60
C SER A 495 -7.24 31.35 -17.96
N LEU A 496 -6.18 31.34 -18.77
CA LEU A 496 -4.87 31.82 -18.30
C LEU A 496 -4.92 33.34 -18.02
N PRO A 497 -4.35 33.83 -16.91
CA PRO A 497 -4.04 35.24 -16.79
C PRO A 497 -2.94 35.59 -17.80
N SER A 498 -3.21 36.54 -18.67
CA SER A 498 -2.35 37.00 -19.76
C SER A 498 -1.06 37.71 -19.32
N SER A 499 -0.64 37.64 -18.04
CA SER A 499 0.38 38.54 -17.49
C SER A 499 1.63 37.88 -16.88
N SER A 500 1.89 36.58 -17.04
CA SER A 500 3.11 35.96 -16.45
C SER A 500 3.91 35.03 -17.38
N ILE A 501 3.70 35.06 -18.69
CA ILE A 501 4.44 34.23 -19.65
C ILE A 501 5.67 34.95 -20.25
N THR A 502 5.89 36.24 -19.99
CA THR A 502 6.88 37.06 -20.72
C THR A 502 8.26 37.26 -20.09
N LYS A 503 8.73 36.45 -19.13
CA LYS A 503 10.10 36.68 -18.58
C LYS A 503 11.07 35.49 -18.45
N VAL A 504 10.77 34.29 -18.95
CA VAL A 504 11.73 33.18 -18.88
C VAL A 504 12.10 32.57 -20.25
N LEU A 505 11.45 32.96 -21.35
CA LEU A 505 11.70 32.38 -22.70
C LEU A 505 12.71 33.15 -23.58
N MET A 506 13.67 33.86 -22.98
CA MET A 506 14.79 34.48 -23.72
C MET A 506 16.13 34.10 -23.10
N CYS A 507 16.41 32.81 -23.00
CA CYS A 507 17.77 32.30 -23.10
C CYS A 507 17.72 30.79 -23.35
N ASN A 508 18.40 30.36 -24.41
CA ASN A 508 18.70 28.97 -24.79
C ASN A 508 17.61 28.24 -25.60
N THR A 509 17.33 28.75 -26.78
CA THR A 509 17.18 27.86 -27.93
C THR A 509 18.57 27.33 -28.27
N ASP A 510 18.84 26.07 -27.94
CA ASP A 510 19.60 25.16 -28.78
C ASP A 510 19.55 23.73 -28.19
N ASN A 511 19.03 22.82 -29.02
CA ASN A 511 19.21 21.36 -28.98
C ASN A 511 18.72 20.57 -27.76
N VAL A 512 17.48 20.05 -27.85
CA VAL A 512 17.20 18.67 -27.39
C VAL A 512 16.24 18.00 -28.38
N THR A 513 16.79 17.06 -29.15
CA THR A 513 16.08 16.06 -29.95
C THR A 513 15.27 15.12 -29.06
N LEU A 514 14.03 14.87 -29.46
CA LEU A 514 13.06 13.94 -28.86
C LEU A 514 13.64 12.52 -28.63
N ILE A 515 13.39 11.98 -27.44
CA ILE A 515 13.29 10.54 -27.13
C ILE A 515 11.90 10.30 -26.55
#